data_AF-A0A4P9XSD6-F1
#
_entry.id   AF-A0A4P9XSD6-F1
#
_cell.length_a   1.000
_cell.length_b   1.000
_cell.length_c   1.000
_cell.angle_alpha   90.00
_cell.angle_beta   90.00
_cell.angle_gamma   90.00
#
_symmetry.space_group_name_H-M   'P 1'
#
loop_
_entity.id
_entity.type
_entity.pdbx_description
1 polymer ?
#
loop_
_entity_poly.entity_id
_entity_poly.type
_entity_poly.pdbx_seq_one_letter_code
_entity_poly.pdbx_strand_id
1 'polypeptide(L)'
;MTGSFASASPLEPTGYIDLEGVEQASVEVPIADSNIGFRMLQKMGWQSGQGLGRDGQGRVDPIPVVRKADVMGIGRLEEDHAMHEAATAGPRMLESERQAIETEEERIYREAAVEKQRNLQQHLDEVTSVFYCELCDKRYQKVAEWENHLSSYDHNHKKVRDVASADERTR
;
A
#
# COMPACT_ATOMS: atom_id res chain seq x y z
N MET A 1 -23.22 6.04 -63.40
CA MET A 1 -22.25 7.13 -63.14
C MET A 1 -22.10 7.26 -61.64
N THR A 2 -21.16 6.52 -61.04
CA THR A 2 -20.90 6.54 -59.59
C THR A 2 -19.77 7.54 -59.34
N GLY A 3 -20.12 8.73 -58.87
CA GLY A 3 -19.15 9.76 -58.49
C GLY A 3 -18.44 9.38 -57.20
N SER A 4 -17.13 9.18 -57.27
CA SER A 4 -16.26 8.99 -56.12
C SER A 4 -15.97 10.36 -55.50
N PHE A 5 -16.47 10.61 -54.29
CA PHE A 5 -16.10 11.79 -53.52
C PHE A 5 -14.75 11.54 -52.85
N ALA A 6 -13.71 12.23 -53.34
CA ALA A 6 -12.42 12.27 -52.66
C ALA A 6 -12.58 13.05 -51.35
N SER A 7 -12.34 12.38 -50.22
CA SER A 7 -12.23 13.01 -48.91
C SER A 7 -10.96 13.86 -48.89
N ALA A 8 -11.10 15.18 -48.97
CA ALA A 8 -10.00 16.09 -48.66
C ALA A 8 -9.72 16.02 -47.16
N SER A 9 -8.58 15.46 -46.78
CA SER A 9 -8.10 15.49 -45.40
C SER A 9 -7.95 16.95 -44.93
N PRO A 10 -8.41 17.31 -43.71
CA PRO A 10 -8.25 18.66 -43.18
C PRO A 10 -6.77 19.04 -43.12
N LEU A 11 -6.41 20.16 -43.73
CA LEU A 11 -5.10 20.77 -43.58
C LEU A 11 -4.95 21.18 -42.12
N GLU A 12 -4.19 20.41 -41.34
CA GLU A 12 -3.78 20.83 -40.01
C GLU A 12 -2.95 22.11 -40.15
N PRO A 13 -3.20 23.16 -39.35
CA PRO A 13 -2.37 24.35 -39.37
C PRO A 13 -0.98 23.95 -38.91
N THR A 14 -0.08 23.76 -39.86
CA THR A 14 1.33 23.49 -39.60
C THR A 14 1.94 24.77 -39.04
N GLY A 15 1.89 24.91 -37.71
CA GLY A 15 2.74 25.82 -36.94
C GLY A 15 4.20 25.35 -36.99
N TYR A 16 4.72 25.13 -38.19
CA TYR A 16 6.02 24.56 -38.45
C TYR A 16 7.08 25.64 -38.21
N ILE A 17 7.47 25.77 -36.94
CA ILE A 17 8.82 26.23 -36.65
C ILE A 17 9.71 25.10 -37.16
N ASP A 18 10.39 25.34 -38.28
CA ASP A 18 11.35 24.39 -38.82
C ASP A 18 12.54 24.29 -37.86
N LEU A 19 12.52 23.26 -37.02
CA LEU A 19 13.58 22.98 -36.06
C LEU A 19 14.73 22.18 -36.71
N GLU A 20 14.62 21.81 -37.99
CA GLU A 20 15.68 21.10 -38.70
C GLU A 20 16.91 22.00 -38.84
N GLY A 21 18.00 21.63 -38.16
CA GLY A 21 19.27 22.35 -38.17
C GLY A 21 19.45 23.39 -37.06
N VAL A 22 18.46 23.58 -36.17
CA VAL A 22 18.64 24.41 -34.97
C VAL A 22 19.29 23.58 -33.88
N GLU A 23 20.54 23.93 -33.53
CA GLU A 23 21.26 23.30 -32.43
C GLU A 23 20.52 23.58 -31.10
N GLN A 24 19.99 22.52 -30.49
CA GLN A 24 19.26 22.63 -29.22
C GLN A 24 20.24 22.69 -28.05
N ALA A 25 20.01 23.61 -27.13
CA ALA A 25 20.79 23.68 -25.90
C ALA A 25 20.58 22.39 -25.10
N SER A 26 21.68 21.76 -24.67
CA SER A 26 21.65 20.60 -23.79
C SER A 26 22.29 20.93 -22.44
N VAL A 27 21.96 20.15 -21.42
CA VAL A 27 22.58 20.27 -20.08
C VAL A 27 24.02 19.76 -20.09
N GLU A 28 24.34 18.83 -20.99
CA GLU A 28 25.62 18.11 -21.05
C GLU A 28 26.68 18.83 -21.90
N VAL A 29 26.25 19.57 -22.92
CA VAL A 29 27.16 20.20 -23.90
C VAL A 29 27.24 21.71 -23.63
N PRO A 30 28.45 22.25 -23.35
CA PRO A 30 28.63 23.68 -23.17
C PRO A 30 28.35 24.43 -24.47
N ILE A 31 27.85 25.66 -24.33
CA ILE A 31 27.55 26.52 -25.47
C ILE A 31 28.85 26.88 -26.21
N ALA A 32 28.85 26.76 -27.53
CA ALA A 32 29.99 27.10 -28.37
C ALA A 32 30.39 28.58 -28.26
N ASP A 33 31.67 28.86 -28.47
CA ASP A 33 32.25 30.20 -28.42
C ASP A 33 31.76 31.13 -29.55
N SER A 34 31.27 30.55 -30.65
CA SER A 34 30.61 31.26 -31.75
C SER A 34 29.30 31.95 -31.32
N ASN A 35 28.65 31.44 -30.26
CA ASN A 35 27.37 31.93 -29.77
C ASN A 35 27.48 33.41 -29.33
N ILE A 36 26.47 34.19 -29.71
CA ILE A 36 26.44 35.63 -29.42
C ILE A 36 26.43 35.90 -27.91
N GLY A 37 25.67 35.10 -27.15
CA GLY A 37 25.58 35.20 -25.69
C GLY A 37 26.90 34.89 -25.00
N PHE A 38 27.61 33.85 -25.46
CA PHE A 38 28.94 33.50 -24.94
C PHE A 38 29.93 34.66 -25.12
N ARG A 39 30.00 35.23 -26.33
CA ARG A 39 30.88 36.39 -26.62
C ARG A 39 30.47 37.64 -25.84
N MET A 40 29.18 37.83 -25.61
CA MET A 40 28.69 38.96 -24.81
C MET A 40 29.12 38.83 -23.35
N LEU A 41 28.99 37.64 -22.75
CA LEU A 41 29.43 37.38 -21.38
C LEU A 41 30.94 37.60 -21.21
N GLN A 42 31.75 37.09 -22.14
CA GLN A 42 33.20 37.30 -22.13
C GLN A 42 33.58 38.79 -22.16
N LYS A 43 32.88 39.60 -22.98
CA LYS A 43 33.09 41.06 -23.01
C LYS A 43 32.73 41.76 -21.71
N MET A 44 31.82 41.20 -20.92
CA MET A 44 31.46 41.69 -19.58
C MET A 44 32.42 41.20 -18.49
N GLY A 45 33.49 40.49 -18.84
CA GLY A 45 34.52 40.01 -17.92
C GLY A 45 34.27 38.62 -17.36
N TRP A 46 33.24 37.91 -17.82
CA TRP A 46 33.02 36.51 -17.46
C TRP A 46 34.00 35.58 -18.18
N GLN A 47 34.51 34.56 -17.47
CA GLN A 47 35.43 33.56 -18.03
C GLN A 47 34.73 32.21 -18.15
N SER A 48 35.03 31.47 -19.23
CA SER A 48 34.45 30.14 -19.45
C SER A 48 34.79 29.21 -18.30
N GLY A 49 33.77 28.56 -17.71
CA GLY A 49 33.92 27.69 -16.55
C GLY A 49 33.87 28.40 -15.20
N GLN A 50 33.73 29.73 -15.16
CA GLN A 50 33.55 30.50 -13.94
C GLN A 50 32.06 30.65 -13.59
N GLY A 51 31.74 30.54 -12.30
CA GLY A 51 30.41 30.88 -11.79
C GLY A 51 30.10 32.37 -11.94
N LEU A 52 28.82 32.73 -12.06
CA LEU A 52 28.39 34.12 -12.10
C LEU A 52 28.33 34.75 -10.70
N GLY A 53 28.38 36.08 -10.60
CA GLY A 53 28.33 36.83 -9.34
C GLY A 53 29.64 37.52 -9.00
N ARG A 54 29.62 38.43 -8.02
CA ARG A 54 30.77 39.29 -7.67
C ARG A 54 32.04 38.48 -7.38
N ASP A 55 31.88 37.39 -6.65
CA ASP A 55 32.98 36.53 -6.19
C ASP A 55 32.99 35.19 -6.97
N GLY A 56 32.23 35.10 -8.07
CA GLY A 56 32.07 33.87 -8.86
C GLY A 56 31.29 32.75 -8.15
N GLN A 57 30.45 33.11 -7.17
CA GLN A 57 29.76 32.16 -6.29
C GLN A 57 28.60 31.39 -6.94
N GLY A 58 28.18 31.78 -8.14
CA GLY A 58 27.11 31.14 -8.88
C GLY A 58 27.49 29.73 -9.31
N ARG A 59 26.48 28.87 -9.49
CA ARG A 59 26.69 27.52 -10.00
C ARG A 59 27.22 27.59 -11.44
N VAL A 60 28.24 26.78 -11.73
CA VAL A 60 28.84 26.66 -13.08
C VAL A 60 27.95 25.82 -13.98
N ASP A 61 27.48 24.68 -13.49
CA ASP A 61 26.67 23.74 -14.26
C ASP A 61 25.16 24.04 -14.18
N PRO A 62 24.39 23.78 -15.24
CA PRO A 62 22.94 23.89 -15.20
C PRO A 62 22.32 22.92 -14.18
N ILE A 63 21.16 23.28 -13.63
CA ILE A 63 20.41 22.39 -12.73
C ILE A 63 19.73 21.31 -13.58
N PRO A 64 19.97 20.01 -13.31
CA PRO A 64 19.31 18.94 -14.04
C PRO A 64 17.82 18.94 -13.72
N VAL A 65 16.98 18.95 -14.74
CA VAL A 65 15.53 18.86 -14.59
C VAL A 65 15.11 17.41 -14.82
N VAL A 66 14.69 16.74 -13.74
CA VAL A 66 14.11 15.40 -13.83
C VAL A 66 12.63 15.54 -14.12
N ARG A 67 12.20 15.15 -15.33
CA ARG A 67 10.78 15.08 -15.67
C ARG A 67 10.21 13.77 -15.15
N LYS A 68 9.23 13.89 -14.26
CA LYS A 68 8.42 12.77 -13.79
C LYS A 68 7.58 12.24 -14.96
N ALA A 69 7.83 11.01 -15.37
CA ALA A 69 7.13 10.37 -16.49
C ALA A 69 5.85 9.65 -16.06
N ASP A 70 5.78 9.25 -14.79
CA ASP A 70 4.67 8.52 -14.21
C ASP A 70 3.62 9.45 -13.61
N VAL A 71 2.39 8.94 -13.46
CA VAL A 71 1.24 9.68 -12.93
C VAL A 71 1.05 9.46 -11.42
N MET A 72 1.85 8.59 -10.79
CA MET A 72 1.69 8.25 -9.38
C MET A 72 1.96 9.44 -8.45
N GLY A 73 1.49 9.35 -7.20
CA GLY A 73 1.86 10.33 -6.17
C GLY A 73 3.38 10.31 -5.91
N ILE A 74 3.94 11.45 -5.52
CA ILE A 74 5.35 11.52 -5.08
C ILE A 74 5.53 10.56 -3.90
N GLY A 75 6.57 9.72 -3.94
CA GLY A 75 6.89 8.74 -2.90
C GLY A 75 6.17 7.39 -3.03
N ARG A 76 5.13 7.28 -3.87
CA ARG A 76 4.37 6.02 -4.00
C ARG A 76 5.20 4.88 -4.58
N LEU A 77 6.01 5.18 -5.60
CA LEU A 77 6.86 4.19 -6.25
C LEU A 77 7.86 3.57 -5.28
N GLU A 78 8.43 4.39 -4.39
CA GLU A 78 9.40 3.97 -3.40
C GLU A 78 8.75 3.08 -2.33
N GLU A 79 7.54 3.43 -1.87
CA GLU A 79 6.74 2.59 -0.97
C GLU A 79 6.42 1.24 -1.60
N ASP A 80 5.94 1.23 -2.85
CA ASP A 80 5.58 -0.01 -3.56
C ASP A 80 6.81 -0.91 -3.76
N HIS A 81 7.98 -0.32 -4.08
CA HIS A 81 9.24 -1.05 -4.16
C HIS A 81 9.63 -1.68 -2.81
N ALA A 82 9.57 -0.91 -1.72
CA ALA A 82 9.89 -1.42 -0.39
C ALA A 82 8.95 -2.56 0.04
N MET A 83 7.67 -2.46 -0.28
CA MET A 83 6.70 -3.54 -0.04
C MET A 83 7.02 -4.79 -0.87
N HIS A 84 7.36 -4.62 -2.15
CA HIS A 84 7.71 -5.73 -3.03
C HIS A 84 9.00 -6.43 -2.58
N GLU A 85 10.02 -5.65 -2.21
CA GLU A 85 11.26 -6.15 -1.65
C GLU A 85 11.00 -6.91 -0.35
N ALA A 86 10.25 -6.34 0.60
CA ALA A 86 9.91 -7.02 1.86
C ALA A 86 9.12 -8.33 1.64
N ALA A 87 8.22 -8.36 0.66
CA ALA A 87 7.48 -9.57 0.31
C ALA A 87 8.36 -10.65 -0.35
N THR A 88 9.43 -10.23 -1.04
CA THR A 88 10.32 -11.11 -1.83
C THR A 88 11.68 -11.33 -1.15
N ALA A 89 11.92 -10.73 0.02
CA ALA A 89 13.21 -10.69 0.70
C ALA A 89 13.78 -12.06 1.09
N GLY A 90 12.97 -13.12 1.08
CA GLY A 90 13.48 -14.47 1.21
C GLY A 90 12.38 -15.51 1.40
N PRO A 91 12.78 -16.80 1.47
CA PRO A 91 11.87 -17.87 1.82
C PRO A 91 11.24 -17.59 3.18
N ARG A 92 9.91 -17.65 3.27
CA ARG A 92 9.24 -17.68 4.57
C ARG A 92 9.55 -19.03 5.20
N MET A 93 10.44 -19.06 6.19
CA MET A 93 10.68 -20.26 7.00
C MET A 93 9.36 -20.71 7.62
N LEU A 94 9.06 -22.01 7.52
CA LEU A 94 7.85 -22.54 8.12
C LEU A 94 7.97 -22.46 9.64
N GLU A 95 6.85 -22.27 10.36
CA GLU A 95 6.89 -22.17 11.83
C GLU A 95 7.56 -23.41 12.45
N SER A 96 7.38 -24.60 11.87
CA SER A 96 8.04 -25.83 12.31
C SER A 96 9.57 -25.82 12.12
N GLU A 97 10.06 -25.16 11.07
CA GLU A 97 11.50 -25.02 10.81
C GLU A 97 12.11 -24.02 11.81
N ARG A 98 11.39 -22.94 12.11
CA ARG A 98 11.78 -21.98 13.15
C ARG A 98 11.89 -22.67 14.50
N GLN A 99 10.87 -23.43 14.89
CA GLN A 99 10.84 -24.17 16.16
C GLN A 99 11.94 -25.23 16.29
N ALA A 100 12.45 -25.75 15.17
CA ALA A 100 13.54 -26.74 15.14
C ALA A 100 14.93 -26.13 15.32
N ILE A 101 15.10 -24.84 15.00
CA ILE A 101 16.37 -24.10 15.13
C ILE A 101 16.43 -23.32 16.46
N GLU A 102 15.28 -23.13 17.11
CA GLU A 102 15.17 -22.42 18.39
C GLU A 102 16.05 -23.05 19.49
N THR A 103 16.66 -22.17 20.28
CA THR A 103 17.39 -22.55 21.48
C THR A 103 16.45 -23.05 22.57
N GLU A 104 17.01 -23.73 23.58
CA GLU A 104 16.25 -24.26 24.71
C GLU A 104 15.45 -23.17 25.45
N GLU A 105 16.07 -22.00 25.66
CA GLU A 105 15.46 -20.87 26.35
C GLU A 105 14.28 -20.28 25.55
N GLU A 106 14.42 -20.19 24.23
CA GLU A 106 13.36 -19.73 23.34
C GLU A 106 12.18 -20.70 23.31
N ARG A 107 12.46 -22.02 23.31
CA ARG A 107 11.44 -23.06 23.42
C ARG A 107 10.63 -22.93 24.72
N ILE A 108 11.30 -22.75 25.85
CA ILE A 108 10.65 -22.56 27.16
C ILE A 108 9.74 -21.32 27.13
N TYR A 109 10.21 -20.21 26.56
CA TYR A 109 9.41 -18.99 26.44
C TYR A 109 8.17 -19.19 25.56
N ARG A 110 8.30 -19.88 24.43
CA ARG A 110 7.20 -20.18 23.52
C ARG A 110 6.14 -21.06 24.19
N GLU A 111 6.57 -22.13 24.86
CA GLU A 111 5.69 -23.04 25.59
C GLU A 111 4.96 -22.31 26.73
N ALA A 112 5.66 -21.47 27.50
CA ALA A 112 5.06 -20.65 28.53
C ALA A 112 4.05 -19.63 27.97
N ALA A 113 4.32 -19.06 26.79
CA ALA A 113 3.41 -18.15 26.11
C ALA A 113 2.14 -18.88 25.64
N VAL A 114 2.28 -20.07 25.05
CA VAL A 114 1.14 -20.93 24.65
C VAL A 114 0.32 -21.32 25.88
N GLU A 115 0.96 -21.70 26.98
CA GLU A 115 0.29 -22.05 28.22
C GLU A 115 -0.48 -20.85 28.81
N LYS A 116 0.14 -19.67 28.85
CA LYS A 116 -0.52 -18.44 29.30
C LYS A 116 -1.74 -18.12 28.43
N GLN A 117 -1.61 -18.25 27.11
CA GLN A 117 -2.72 -18.01 26.19
C GLN A 117 -3.84 -19.03 26.38
N ARG A 118 -3.52 -20.31 26.56
CA ARG A 118 -4.48 -21.37 26.86
C ARG A 118 -5.22 -21.12 28.16
N ASN A 119 -4.51 -20.76 29.22
CA ASN A 119 -5.10 -20.46 30.53
C ASN A 119 -6.04 -19.25 30.46
N LEU A 120 -5.63 -18.20 29.73
CA LEU A 120 -6.51 -17.05 29.49
C LEU A 120 -7.77 -17.44 28.72
N GLN A 121 -7.62 -18.25 27.66
CA GLN A 121 -8.75 -18.74 26.88
C GLN A 121 -9.71 -19.56 27.72
N GLN A 122 -9.21 -20.48 28.55
CA GLN A 122 -10.02 -21.26 29.49
C GLN A 122 -10.78 -20.37 30.46
N HIS A 123 -10.13 -19.35 31.02
CA HIS A 123 -10.79 -18.41 31.92
C HIS A 123 -11.89 -17.61 31.22
N LEU A 124 -11.65 -17.16 29.97
CA LEU A 124 -12.69 -16.51 29.18
C LEU A 124 -13.84 -17.47 28.87
N ASP A 125 -13.55 -18.73 28.57
CA ASP A 125 -14.54 -19.76 28.32
C ASP A 125 -15.40 -20.06 29.55
N GLU A 126 -14.79 -20.13 30.73
CA GLU A 126 -15.48 -20.27 32.02
C GLU A 126 -16.38 -19.07 32.32
N VAL A 127 -15.87 -17.85 32.15
CA VAL A 127 -16.68 -16.63 32.38
C VAL A 127 -17.86 -16.55 31.41
N THR A 128 -17.67 -16.98 30.16
CA THR A 128 -18.70 -16.91 29.12
C THR A 128 -19.57 -18.16 29.03
N SER A 129 -19.29 -19.22 29.79
CA SER A 129 -20.13 -20.43 29.83
C SER A 129 -21.52 -20.13 30.41
N VAL A 130 -21.65 -19.05 31.19
CA VAL A 130 -22.94 -18.54 31.70
C VAL A 130 -23.88 -18.11 30.57
N PHE A 131 -23.34 -17.70 29.42
CA PHE A 131 -24.11 -17.29 28.23
C PHE A 131 -24.39 -18.46 27.28
N TYR A 132 -24.58 -19.66 27.80
CA TYR A 132 -24.91 -20.86 27.05
C TYR A 132 -26.33 -21.33 27.37
N CYS A 133 -27.14 -21.60 26.34
CA CYS A 133 -28.49 -22.13 26.48
C CYS A 133 -28.52 -23.62 26.10
N GLU A 134 -28.73 -24.49 27.09
CA GLU A 134 -28.89 -25.94 26.89
C GLU A 134 -30.11 -26.31 26.04
N LEU A 135 -31.22 -25.58 26.18
CA LEU A 135 -32.46 -25.87 25.43
C LEU A 135 -32.28 -25.61 23.93
N CYS A 136 -31.46 -24.62 23.57
CA CYS A 136 -31.28 -24.21 22.18
C CYS A 136 -29.94 -24.65 21.59
N ASP A 137 -29.03 -25.19 22.41
CA ASP A 137 -27.64 -25.51 22.08
C ASP A 137 -26.94 -24.33 21.38
N LYS A 138 -27.02 -23.15 22.04
CA LYS A 138 -26.48 -21.88 21.52
C LYS A 138 -25.66 -21.18 22.59
N ARG A 139 -24.46 -20.72 22.21
CA ARG A 139 -23.57 -19.90 23.04
C ARG A 139 -23.53 -18.47 22.53
N TYR A 140 -23.64 -17.52 23.44
CA TYR A 140 -23.69 -16.09 23.16
C TYR A 140 -22.44 -15.39 23.70
N GLN A 141 -21.95 -14.39 22.97
CA GLN A 141 -20.72 -13.66 23.34
C GLN A 141 -21.02 -12.37 24.10
N LYS A 142 -22.24 -11.81 23.94
CA LYS A 142 -22.65 -10.56 24.59
C LYS A 142 -23.90 -10.76 25.45
N VAL A 143 -23.95 -10.02 26.57
CA VAL A 143 -25.08 -10.04 27.51
C VAL A 143 -26.40 -9.69 26.83
N ALA A 144 -26.44 -8.64 26.00
CA ALA A 144 -27.67 -8.23 25.31
C ALA A 144 -28.18 -9.29 24.32
N GLU A 145 -27.28 -10.02 23.66
CA GLU A 145 -27.65 -11.11 22.74
C GLU A 145 -28.24 -12.30 23.52
N TRP A 146 -27.66 -12.59 24.68
CA TRP A 146 -28.16 -13.59 25.62
C TRP A 146 -29.57 -13.25 26.15
N GLU A 147 -29.78 -12.01 26.60
CA GLU A 147 -31.09 -11.56 27.10
C GLU A 147 -32.17 -11.56 26.01
N ASN A 148 -31.82 -11.12 24.79
CA ASN A 148 -32.72 -11.17 23.64
C ASN A 148 -33.07 -12.61 23.25
N HIS A 149 -32.13 -13.54 23.39
CA HIS A 149 -32.42 -14.95 23.20
C HIS A 149 -33.42 -15.49 24.22
N LEU A 150 -33.21 -15.23 25.51
CA LEU A 150 -34.09 -15.71 26.59
C LEU A 150 -35.53 -15.19 26.46
N SER A 151 -35.69 -13.99 25.90
CA SER A 151 -37.00 -13.36 25.64
C SER A 151 -37.59 -13.70 24.27
N SER A 152 -36.88 -14.40 23.40
CA SER A 152 -37.34 -14.72 22.06
C SER A 152 -38.53 -15.70 22.06
N TYR A 153 -39.46 -15.50 21.13
CA TYR A 153 -40.64 -16.36 20.96
C TYR A 153 -40.25 -17.83 20.80
N ASP A 154 -39.26 -18.13 19.93
CA ASP A 154 -38.77 -19.49 19.70
C ASP A 154 -38.17 -20.15 20.94
N HIS A 155 -37.39 -19.40 21.75
CA HIS A 155 -36.82 -19.95 22.99
C HIS A 155 -37.92 -20.32 23.98
N ASN A 156 -38.88 -19.40 24.21
CA ASN A 156 -39.96 -19.64 25.16
C ASN A 156 -40.93 -20.74 24.67
N HIS A 157 -41.17 -20.85 23.36
CA HIS A 157 -41.97 -21.94 22.81
C HIS A 157 -41.28 -23.29 22.89
N LYS A 158 -39.97 -23.34 22.63
CA LYS A 158 -39.19 -24.58 22.75
C LYS A 158 -39.18 -25.07 24.21
N LYS A 159 -39.02 -24.16 25.16
CA LYS A 159 -39.13 -24.45 26.59
C LYS A 159 -40.49 -25.07 26.96
N VAL A 160 -41.59 -24.53 26.47
CA VAL A 160 -42.93 -25.09 26.71
C VAL A 160 -43.08 -26.48 26.07
N ARG A 161 -42.54 -26.69 24.87
CA ARG A 161 -42.58 -27.98 24.16
C ARG A 161 -41.75 -29.05 24.86
N ASP A 162 -40.55 -28.70 25.32
CA ASP A 162 -39.67 -29.63 26.03
C ASP A 162 -40.30 -30.05 27.36
N VAL A 163 -40.89 -29.11 28.11
CA VAL A 163 -41.63 -29.41 29.36
C VAL A 163 -42.85 -30.29 29.10
N ALA A 164 -43.63 -30.03 28.05
CA ALA A 164 -44.77 -30.87 27.65
C ALA A 164 -44.31 -32.29 27.26
N SER A 165 -43.20 -32.40 26.54
CA SER A 165 -42.63 -33.70 26.14
C SER A 165 -42.04 -34.51 27.30
N ALA A 166 -41.61 -33.83 28.37
CA ALA A 166 -41.08 -34.47 29.57
C ALA A 166 -42.22 -35.08 30.41
N ASP A 167 -43.35 -34.39 30.54
CA ASP A 167 -44.52 -34.83 31.31
C ASP A 167 -45.20 -36.06 30.68
N GLU A 168 -45.19 -36.15 29.33
CA GLU A 168 -45.68 -37.32 28.58
C GLU A 168 -44.81 -38.58 28.73
N ARG A 169 -43.53 -38.46 29.08
CA ARG A 169 -42.61 -39.61 29.29
C ARG A 169 -42.67 -40.20 30.69
N THR A 170 -43.20 -39.45 31.66
CA THR A 170 -43.29 -39.85 33.07
C THR A 170 -44.63 -40.49 33.45
N ARG A 171 -45.49 -40.79 32.46
CA ARG A 171 -46.79 -41.44 32.62
C ARG A 171 -46.81 -42.82 31.97
#